data_AF-Q562B8-F1
#
_entry.id   AF-Q562B8-F1
#
_cell.length_a   1.000
_cell.length_b   1.000
_cell.length_c   1.000
_cell.angle_alpha   90.00
_cell.angle_beta   90.00
_cell.angle_gamma   90.00
#
_symmetry.space_group_name_H-M   'P 1'
#
loop_
_entity.id
_entity.type
_entity.pdbx_description
1 polymer ?
#
loop_
_entity_poly.entity_id
_entity_poly.type
_entity_poly.pdbx_seq_one_letter_code
_entity_poly.pdbx_strand_id
1 'polypeptide(L)'
;DVVDEKQPWVYLNCGHVHGYHNWGNKEERDGKDRECPMCRSVGPYVPLWLGCEAGFYVDAGPPTHAFSPCGHVCSEKTTAYWSQIPLPHGTHTFHAACPFCAHQLAGEQGYIRLIFQGPLD
;
A
#
# COMPACT_ATOMS: atom_id res chain seq x y z
N ASP A 1 -3.03 10.09 -17.45
CA ASP A 1 -3.82 8.98 -16.90
C ASP A 1 -5.17 9.48 -16.44
N VAL A 2 -6.26 8.83 -16.85
CA VAL A 2 -7.60 9.11 -16.34
C VAL A 2 -7.70 8.42 -14.99
N VAL A 3 -7.94 9.18 -13.92
CA VAL A 3 -8.17 8.59 -12.59
C VAL A 3 -9.51 7.85 -12.63
N ASP A 4 -9.49 6.55 -12.38
CA ASP A 4 -10.72 5.77 -12.20
C ASP A 4 -11.33 6.13 -10.83
N GLU A 5 -12.47 6.82 -10.83
CA GLU A 5 -13.18 7.22 -9.61
C GLU A 5 -13.57 6.02 -8.73
N LYS A 6 -13.64 4.81 -9.30
CA LYS A 6 -13.98 3.58 -8.57
C LYS A 6 -12.77 2.91 -7.93
N GLN A 7 -11.55 3.34 -8.26
CA GLN A 7 -10.35 2.78 -7.65
C GLN A 7 -10.25 3.21 -6.19
N PRO A 8 -10.06 2.28 -5.23
CA PRO A 8 -9.81 2.63 -3.85
C PRO A 8 -8.37 3.11 -3.67
N TRP A 9 -8.18 4.10 -2.80
CA TRP A 9 -6.88 4.65 -2.42
C TRP A 9 -6.68 4.51 -0.91
N VAL A 10 -5.43 4.47 -0.46
CA VAL A 10 -5.08 4.24 0.94
C VAL A 10 -4.12 5.30 1.45
N TYR A 11 -4.27 5.70 2.72
CA TYR A 11 -3.24 6.42 3.47
C TYR A 11 -2.30 5.41 4.13
N LEU A 12 -1.10 5.23 3.59
CA LEU A 12 -0.22 4.11 3.96
C LEU A 12 0.36 4.18 5.38
N ASN A 13 0.30 5.34 6.04
CA ASN A 13 0.72 5.49 7.44
C ASN A 13 -0.35 5.08 8.46
N CYS A 14 -1.58 4.81 8.03
CA CYS A 14 -2.66 4.40 8.94
C CYS A 14 -3.59 3.32 8.38
N GLY A 15 -3.49 2.98 7.09
CA GLY A 15 -4.28 1.92 6.47
C GLY A 15 -5.71 2.30 6.10
N HIS A 16 -6.17 3.51 6.43
CA HIS A 16 -7.52 3.95 6.05
C HIS A 16 -7.66 4.03 4.53
N VAL A 17 -8.72 3.40 4.02
CA VAL A 17 -9.09 3.41 2.60
C VAL A 17 -10.15 4.47 2.34
N HIS A 18 -10.00 5.21 1.25
CA HIS A 18 -10.92 6.24 0.79
C HIS A 18 -10.97 6.26 -0.75
N GLY A 19 -12.09 6.69 -1.33
CA GLY A 19 -12.14 6.98 -2.77
C GLY A 19 -11.18 8.11 -3.14
N TYR A 20 -10.71 8.15 -4.39
CA TYR A 20 -9.80 9.20 -4.84
C TYR A 20 -10.35 10.60 -4.51
N HIS A 21 -9.45 11.48 -4.09
CA HIS A 21 -9.75 12.88 -3.90
C HIS A 21 -8.54 13.74 -4.24
N ASN A 22 -8.68 15.07 -4.34
CA ASN A 22 -7.56 15.99 -4.61
C ASN A 22 -7.41 17.11 -3.57
N TRP A 23 -8.40 17.32 -2.69
CA TRP A 23 -8.30 18.21 -1.54
C TRP A 23 -7.22 17.75 -0.55
N GLY A 24 -6.65 18.70 0.21
CA GLY A 24 -5.62 18.43 1.20
C GLY A 24 -4.22 18.16 0.63
N ASN A 25 -4.03 18.29 -0.70
CA ASN A 25 -2.71 18.25 -1.32
C ASN A 25 -1.97 19.55 -1.02
N LYS A 26 -0.94 19.49 -0.17
CA LYS A 26 -0.03 20.63 0.05
C LYS A 26 1.01 20.59 -1.06
N GLU A 27 0.91 21.49 -2.02
CA GLU A 27 1.82 21.61 -3.18
C GLU A 27 3.30 21.71 -2.76
N GLU A 28 3.58 22.10 -1.52
CA GLU A 28 4.92 22.24 -0.95
C GLU A 28 5.63 20.92 -0.57
N ARG A 29 4.93 19.77 -0.50
CA ARG A 29 5.51 18.47 -0.10
C ARG A 29 5.44 17.42 -1.20
N ASP A 30 6.11 17.67 -2.32
CA ASP A 30 6.29 16.71 -3.43
C ASP A 30 5.00 15.99 -3.90
N GLY A 31 3.83 16.58 -3.60
CA GLY A 31 2.47 16.14 -3.97
C GLY A 31 1.97 14.80 -3.42
N LYS A 32 2.75 14.05 -2.61
CA LYS A 32 2.44 12.64 -2.27
C LYS A 32 1.82 12.43 -0.89
N ASP A 33 2.19 13.25 0.08
CA ASP A 33 1.73 13.11 1.45
C ASP A 33 0.43 13.86 1.69
N ARG A 34 -0.52 13.18 2.34
CA ARG A 34 -1.84 13.73 2.68
C ARG A 34 -2.23 13.42 4.11
N GLU A 35 -3.02 14.31 4.69
CA GLU A 35 -3.64 14.09 5.99
C GLU A 35 -4.88 13.20 5.83
N CYS A 36 -4.91 12.09 6.55
CA CYS A 36 -6.05 11.18 6.57
C CYS A 36 -7.24 11.86 7.27
N PRO A 37 -8.42 11.98 6.64
CA PRO A 37 -9.58 12.63 7.24
C PRO A 37 -10.16 11.85 8.44
N MET A 38 -9.82 10.56 8.55
CA MET A 38 -10.34 9.69 9.62
C MET A 38 -9.53 9.81 10.92
N CYS A 39 -8.21 9.93 10.82
CA CYS A 39 -7.33 9.88 12.00
C CYS A 39 -6.24 10.95 12.04
N ARG A 40 -6.18 11.84 11.05
CA ARG A 40 -5.21 12.92 10.91
C ARG A 40 -3.74 12.49 10.76
N SER A 41 -3.49 11.19 10.55
CA SER A 41 -2.15 10.71 10.19
C SER A 41 -1.75 11.28 8.83
N VAL A 42 -0.53 11.80 8.71
CA VAL A 42 0.01 12.35 7.47
C VAL A 42 0.91 11.30 6.84
N GLY A 43 0.72 11.00 5.56
CA GLY A 43 1.59 10.08 4.83
C GLY A 43 1.16 9.85 3.39
N PRO A 44 1.82 8.92 2.69
CA PRO A 44 1.56 8.66 1.28
C PRO A 44 0.11 8.25 1.05
N TYR A 45 -0.53 8.90 0.07
CA TYR A 45 -1.87 8.55 -0.39
C TYR A 45 -1.80 7.99 -1.80
N VAL A 46 -2.00 6.68 -1.94
CA VAL A 46 -1.72 5.93 -3.18
C VAL A 46 -2.91 5.08 -3.61
N PRO A 47 -3.06 4.81 -4.91
CA PRO A 47 -4.05 3.85 -5.40
C PRO A 47 -3.71 2.42 -4.96
N LEU A 48 -4.75 1.62 -4.73
CA LEU A 48 -4.62 0.19 -4.46
C LEU A 48 -4.70 -0.62 -5.76
N TRP A 49 -3.89 -1.68 -5.84
CA TRP A 49 -3.80 -2.55 -7.01
C TRP A 49 -3.81 -4.02 -6.61
N LEU A 50 -4.46 -4.88 -7.39
CA LEU A 50 -4.28 -6.32 -7.28
C LEU A 50 -3.08 -6.74 -8.13
N GLY A 51 -2.27 -7.65 -7.62
CA GLY A 51 -1.17 -8.23 -8.38
C GLY A 51 -1.67 -9.23 -9.42
N CYS A 52 -1.11 -9.17 -10.64
CA CYS A 52 -1.54 -10.03 -11.75
C CYS A 52 -1.06 -11.49 -11.65
N GLU A 53 0.10 -11.72 -11.04
CA GLU A 53 0.75 -13.04 -11.01
C GLU A 53 0.24 -13.90 -9.84
N ALA A 54 -0.51 -14.95 -10.16
CA ALA A 54 -1.13 -15.84 -9.16
C ALA A 54 -0.08 -16.59 -8.32
N GLY A 55 1.09 -16.90 -8.90
CA GLY A 55 2.16 -17.63 -8.20
C GLY A 55 2.79 -16.87 -7.03
N PHE A 56 2.56 -15.55 -6.92
CA PHE A 56 3.07 -14.74 -5.81
C PHE A 56 2.17 -14.74 -4.57
N TYR A 57 0.93 -15.21 -4.68
CA TYR A 57 0.04 -15.36 -3.54
C TYR A 57 0.34 -16.66 -2.79
N VAL A 58 0.60 -16.56 -1.48
CA VAL A 58 0.95 -17.74 -0.65
C VAL A 58 -0.27 -18.44 -0.05
N ASP A 59 -1.46 -17.85 -0.24
CA ASP A 59 -2.77 -18.38 0.08
C ASP A 59 -3.86 -17.71 -0.76
N ALA A 60 -5.11 -18.13 -0.56
CA ALA A 60 -6.31 -17.51 -1.14
C ALA A 60 -7.07 -16.67 -0.10
N GLY A 61 -6.35 -16.05 0.85
CA GLY A 61 -6.95 -15.22 1.90
C GLY A 61 -7.51 -13.89 1.37
N PRO A 62 -8.34 -13.19 2.16
CA PRO A 62 -8.93 -11.92 1.74
C PRO A 62 -7.88 -10.80 1.60
N PRO A 63 -8.06 -9.85 0.66
CA PRO A 63 -7.12 -8.75 0.36
C PRO A 63 -7.19 -7.65 1.43
N THR A 64 -6.66 -7.96 2.60
CA THR A 64 -6.76 -7.15 3.82
C THR A 64 -5.53 -6.30 4.10
N HIS A 65 -4.43 -6.51 3.38
CA HIS A 65 -3.15 -5.84 3.59
C HIS A 65 -2.58 -5.34 2.27
N ALA A 66 -1.80 -4.26 2.32
CA ALA A 66 -1.11 -3.73 1.16
C ALA A 66 0.38 -3.53 1.42
N PHE A 67 1.22 -3.81 0.42
CA PHE A 67 2.65 -3.48 0.47
C PHE A 67 2.86 -1.97 0.49
N SER A 68 3.77 -1.51 1.34
CA SER A 68 4.16 -0.10 1.45
C SER A 68 5.54 0.12 0.82
N PRO A 69 5.72 1.13 -0.04
CA PRO A 69 4.80 2.23 -0.34
C PRO A 69 3.94 2.04 -1.60
N CYS A 70 3.93 0.85 -2.23
CA CYS A 70 3.38 0.71 -3.60
C CYS A 70 1.87 0.45 -3.69
N GLY A 71 1.21 0.04 -2.62
CA GLY A 71 -0.25 -0.17 -2.60
C GLY A 71 -0.74 -1.48 -3.23
N HIS A 72 0.13 -2.44 -3.53
CA HIS A 72 -0.31 -3.76 -3.99
C HIS A 72 -0.97 -4.55 -2.85
N VAL A 73 -2.20 -5.02 -3.08
CA VAL A 73 -3.06 -5.62 -2.07
C VAL A 73 -3.02 -7.14 -2.13
N CYS A 74 -2.85 -7.78 -0.97
CA CYS A 74 -2.91 -9.22 -0.79
C CYS A 74 -3.45 -9.58 0.61
N SER A 75 -3.46 -10.88 0.92
CA SER A 75 -3.65 -11.37 2.28
C SER A 75 -2.49 -10.98 3.19
N GLU A 76 -2.75 -10.96 4.50
CA GLU A 76 -1.72 -10.76 5.53
C GLU A 76 -0.56 -11.75 5.39
N LYS A 77 -0.88 -13.02 5.13
CA LYS A 77 0.11 -14.08 5.00
C LYS A 77 1.05 -13.83 3.82
N THR A 78 0.50 -13.37 2.69
CA THR A 78 1.28 -13.03 1.50
C THR A 78 2.19 -11.83 1.76
N THR A 79 1.67 -10.77 2.37
CA THR A 79 2.49 -9.58 2.68
C THR A 79 3.58 -9.90 3.69
N ALA A 80 3.26 -10.63 4.76
CA ALA A 80 4.21 -11.03 5.79
C ALA A 80 5.33 -11.93 5.24
N TYR A 81 5.01 -12.85 4.33
CA TYR A 81 5.99 -13.73 3.69
C TYR A 81 7.01 -12.94 2.86
N TRP A 82 6.53 -12.11 1.93
CA TRP A 82 7.42 -11.37 1.03
C TRP A 82 8.20 -10.26 1.71
N SER A 83 7.68 -9.66 2.79
CA SER A 83 8.42 -8.70 3.60
C SER A 83 9.63 -9.28 4.33
N GLN A 84 9.68 -10.60 4.49
CA GLN A 84 10.79 -11.30 5.15
C GLN A 84 11.82 -11.85 4.17
N ILE A 85 11.58 -11.74 2.85
CA ILE A 85 12.48 -12.27 1.83
C ILE A 85 13.37 -11.13 1.33
N PRO A 86 14.62 -11.05 1.80
CA PRO A 86 15.57 -10.08 1.27
C PRO A 86 15.93 -10.45 -0.17
N LEU A 87 15.74 -9.51 -1.09
CA LEU A 87 16.28 -9.60 -2.43
C LEU A 87 17.62 -8.87 -2.50
N PRO A 88 18.62 -9.41 -3.23
CA PRO A 88 19.86 -8.71 -3.47
C PRO A 88 19.58 -7.38 -4.19
N HIS A 89 20.10 -6.29 -3.66
CA HIS A 89 20.06 -4.97 -4.26
C HIS A 89 21.50 -4.44 -4.39
N GLY A 90 21.97 -4.32 -5.62
CA GLY A 90 23.37 -4.02 -5.91
C GLY A 90 24.32 -5.12 -5.40
N THR A 91 25.55 -4.76 -5.02
CA THR A 91 26.58 -5.71 -4.61
C THR A 91 26.67 -5.94 -3.10
N HIS A 92 25.98 -5.13 -2.28
CA HIS A 92 26.17 -5.14 -0.82
C HIS A 92 24.90 -4.95 0.03
N THR A 93 23.72 -4.82 -0.57
CA THR A 93 22.49 -4.55 0.21
C THR A 93 21.40 -5.57 -0.07
N PHE A 94 20.58 -5.85 0.92
CA PHE A 94 19.49 -6.81 0.87
C PHE A 94 18.24 -6.11 1.39
N HIS A 95 17.20 -6.05 0.56
CA HIS A 95 15.94 -5.42 0.94
C HIS A 95 14.77 -6.27 0.47
N ALA A 96 13.72 -6.34 1.27
CA ALA A 96 12.47 -6.89 0.79
C ALA A 96 11.86 -5.96 -0.27
N ALA A 97 11.21 -6.54 -1.27
CA ALA A 97 10.54 -5.80 -2.33
C ALA A 97 9.15 -6.40 -2.59
N CYS A 98 8.23 -5.57 -3.07
CA CYS A 98 6.95 -6.04 -3.55
C CYS A 98 7.17 -7.02 -4.72
N PRO A 99 6.63 -8.26 -4.66
CA PRO A 99 6.85 -9.25 -5.71
C PRO A 99 6.21 -8.87 -7.05
N PHE A 100 5.20 -7.99 -7.03
CA PHE A 100 4.45 -7.61 -8.23
C PHE A 100 5.08 -6.49 -9.04
N CYS A 101 5.75 -5.53 -8.38
CA CYS A 101 6.31 -4.35 -9.05
C CYS A 101 7.79 -4.10 -8.73
N ALA A 102 8.43 -4.97 -7.94
CA ALA A 102 9.82 -4.85 -7.50
C ALA A 102 10.15 -3.57 -6.72
N HIS A 103 9.14 -2.80 -6.29
CA HIS A 103 9.35 -1.62 -5.46
C HIS A 103 9.87 -2.06 -4.08
N GLN A 104 10.94 -1.42 -3.61
CA GLN A 104 11.51 -1.70 -2.30
C GLN A 104 10.48 -1.41 -1.20
N LEU A 105 10.32 -2.35 -0.27
CA LEU A 105 9.39 -2.16 0.84
C LEU A 105 9.97 -1.20 1.87
N ALA A 106 9.11 -0.33 2.42
CA ALA A 106 9.48 0.70 3.38
C ALA A 106 8.75 0.53 4.72
N GLY A 107 9.35 1.07 5.78
CA GLY A 107 8.87 0.93 7.16
C GLY A 107 9.31 -0.39 7.80
N GLU A 108 9.00 -0.56 9.08
CA GLU A 108 9.43 -1.71 9.89
C GLU A 108 8.89 -3.05 9.35
N GLN A 109 7.64 -3.06 8.87
CA GLN A 109 6.97 -4.28 8.40
C GLN A 109 6.96 -4.42 6.87
N GLY A 110 7.12 -3.32 6.11
CA GLY A 110 7.01 -3.33 4.65
C GLY A 110 5.58 -3.43 4.10
N TYR A 111 4.57 -3.53 4.95
CA TYR A 111 3.15 -3.58 4.59
C TYR A 111 2.27 -2.91 5.66
N ILE A 112 1.00 -2.70 5.34
CA ILE A 112 0.00 -2.10 6.23
C ILE A 112 -1.34 -2.84 6.13
N ARG A 113 -2.06 -2.95 7.24
CA ARG A 113 -3.45 -3.45 7.28
C ARG A 113 -4.40 -2.40 6.72
N LEU A 114 -5.29 -2.80 5.81
CA LEU A 114 -6.30 -1.93 5.24
C LEU A 114 -7.52 -1.81 6.18
N ILE A 115 -8.04 -0.59 6.27
CA ILE A 115 -9.21 -0.22 7.06
C ILE A 115 -10.23 0.41 6.10
N PHE A 116 -11.17 -0.41 5.65
CA PHE A 116 -12.30 0.05 4.83
C PHE A 116 -13.35 0.71 5.72
N GLN A 117 -13.89 1.84 5.27
CA GLN A 117 -15.04 2.46 5.94
C GLN A 117 -16.26 1.55 5.79
N GLY A 118 -16.86 1.16 6.92
CA GLY A 118 -18.17 0.51 6.92
C GLY A 118 -19.28 1.56 6.89
N PRO A 119 -20.54 1.16 6.61
CA PRO A 119 -21.69 2.00 6.90
C PRO A 119 -21.63 2.45 8.37
N LEU A 120 -21.91 3.73 8.62
CA LEU A 120 -22.33 4.16 9.95
C LEU A 120 -23.79 3.69 10.05
N ASP A 121 -24.05 2.72 10.92
CA ASP A 121 -25.40 2.24 11.22
C ASP A 121 -26.34 3.38 11.66
#